data_AF-A0A800DNX2-F1
#
_entry.id   AF-A0A800DNX2-F1
#
_cell.length_a   1.000
_cell.length_b   1.000
_cell.length_c   1.000
_cell.angle_alpha   90.00
_cell.angle_beta   90.00
_cell.angle_gamma   90.00
#
_symmetry.space_group_name_H-M   'P 1'
#
loop_
_entity.id
_entity.type
_entity.pdbx_description
1 polymer ?
#
loop_
_entity_poly.entity_id
_entity_poly.type
_entity_poly.pdbx_seq_one_letter_code
_entity_poly.pdbx_strand_id
1 'polypeptide(L)'
;MIFTGCAHEGGECECPGQGLLNVDGRNEVETAGWDAPGSAFADAVSATEKLISAGCYEPYAMVVSPAMYAKLHRMMAHGGRLEITFIKELMADGVYQSPVLKPNEGIVVATGLGNLDLVIGQDLITAYLGVDGMDHPFRVFETVLLRIKRPEAICTFSVS
;
A
#
# COMPACT_ATOMS: atom_id res chain seq x y z
N MET A 1 7.68 0.32 -2.96
CA MET A 1 7.20 0.29 -4.35
C MET A 1 5.74 -0.14 -4.32
N ILE A 2 4.80 0.77 -4.55
CA ILE A 2 3.39 0.42 -4.79
C ILE A 2 3.26 0.43 -6.30
N PHE A 3 3.00 -0.73 -6.90
CA PHE A 3 2.87 -0.85 -8.35
C PHE A 3 1.56 -0.18 -8.77
N THR A 4 1.62 1.11 -9.08
CA THR A 4 0.53 1.85 -9.74
C THR A 4 0.76 1.79 -11.24
N GLY A 5 -0.22 1.26 -11.98
CA GLY A 5 -0.15 1.20 -13.44
C GLY A 5 -0.25 2.59 -14.09
N CYS A 6 0.75 2.87 -14.94
CA CYS A 6 0.79 3.71 -16.16
C CYS A 6 1.63 5.01 -16.18
N ALA A 7 2.59 4.99 -17.12
CA ALA A 7 3.02 6.00 -18.11
C ALA A 7 4.30 6.83 -17.87
N HIS A 8 5.45 6.20 -18.18
CA HIS A 8 6.69 6.67 -18.83
C HIS A 8 7.39 7.98 -18.40
N GLU A 9 8.60 7.85 -17.84
CA GLU A 9 9.90 8.27 -18.42
C GLU A 9 11.04 7.67 -17.56
N GLY A 10 11.65 6.55 -18.01
CA GLY A 10 12.85 5.99 -17.38
C GLY A 10 12.83 4.49 -17.11
N GLY A 11 13.47 3.70 -17.99
CA GLY A 11 14.17 2.45 -17.67
C GLY A 11 13.40 1.21 -17.15
N GLU A 12 12.19 1.32 -16.62
CA GLU A 12 11.42 0.19 -16.13
C GLU A 12 10.66 -0.50 -17.26
N CYS A 13 10.83 -1.82 -17.36
CA CYS A 13 10.05 -2.67 -18.26
C CYS A 13 8.63 -2.78 -17.68
N GLU A 14 7.78 -1.80 -18.01
CA GLU A 14 6.38 -1.76 -17.60
C GLU A 14 5.62 -2.93 -18.23
N CYS A 15 5.39 -3.97 -17.43
CA CYS A 15 4.31 -4.90 -17.71
C CYS A 15 3.00 -4.16 -17.39
N PRO A 16 2.00 -4.07 -18.29
CA PRO A 16 0.68 -3.56 -17.97
C PRO A 16 0.01 -4.54 -16.98
N GLY A 17 0.36 -4.40 -15.71
CA GLY A 17 -0.02 -5.28 -14.63
C GLY A 17 -1.02 -4.60 -13.71
N GLN A 18 -1.98 -5.38 -13.22
CA GLN A 18 -2.81 -4.99 -12.10
C GLN A 18 -1.93 -4.84 -10.85
N GLY A 19 -2.18 -3.79 -10.08
CA GLY A 19 -1.55 -3.47 -8.82
C GLY A 19 -2.59 -3.21 -7.74
N LEU A 20 -2.13 -2.83 -6.54
CA LEU A 20 -3.00 -2.77 -5.36
C LEU A 20 -4.12 -1.72 -5.48
N LEU A 21 -3.92 -0.68 -6.28
CA LEU A 21 -4.89 0.41 -6.44
C LEU A 21 -5.86 0.24 -7.60
N ASN A 22 -5.55 -0.63 -8.57
CA ASN A 22 -6.31 -0.75 -9.83
C ASN A 22 -6.74 -2.19 -10.16
N VAL A 23 -6.45 -3.17 -9.30
CA VAL A 23 -6.92 -4.54 -9.50
C VAL A 23 -8.45 -4.60 -9.45
N ASP A 24 -9.04 -5.33 -10.38
CA ASP A 24 -10.48 -5.56 -10.45
C ASP A 24 -10.91 -6.54 -9.35
N GLY A 25 -12.07 -6.31 -8.74
CA GLY A 25 -12.58 -7.15 -7.64
C GLY A 25 -12.00 -6.83 -6.27
N ARG A 26 -11.31 -5.69 -6.11
CA ARG A 26 -10.94 -5.16 -4.79
C ARG A 26 -12.16 -4.58 -4.07
N ASN A 27 -12.06 -4.49 -2.76
CA ASN A 27 -13.01 -3.75 -1.94
C ASN A 27 -12.67 -2.25 -1.95
N GLU A 28 -13.68 -1.40 -1.82
CA GLU A 28 -13.51 0.05 -1.74
C GLU A 28 -14.32 0.59 -0.57
N VAL A 29 -13.74 1.50 0.22
CA VAL A 29 -14.42 2.24 1.30
C VAL A 29 -14.35 3.71 0.95
N GLU A 30 -15.52 4.34 0.83
CA GLU A 30 -15.63 5.79 0.73
C GLU A 30 -15.27 6.39 2.08
N THR A 31 -14.32 7.32 2.07
CA THR A 31 -13.93 8.07 3.26
C THR A 31 -14.37 9.52 3.14
N ALA A 32 -14.99 10.06 4.19
CA ALA A 32 -15.32 11.48 4.29
C ALA A 32 -14.09 12.35 4.65
N GLY A 33 -12.90 11.74 4.73
CA GLY A 33 -11.68 12.40 5.14
C GLY A 33 -11.43 12.31 6.66
N TRP A 34 -10.16 12.25 7.04
CA TRP A 34 -9.74 12.06 8.44
C TRP A 34 -9.55 13.39 9.17
N ASP A 35 -10.44 14.36 8.97
CA ASP A 35 -10.32 15.68 9.61
C ASP A 35 -10.88 15.68 11.04
N ALA A 36 -11.88 14.85 11.33
CA ALA A 36 -12.37 14.64 12.69
C ALA A 36 -11.57 13.53 13.42
N PRO A 37 -11.37 13.62 14.75
CA PRO A 37 -10.82 12.52 15.54
C PRO A 37 -11.73 11.29 15.49
N GLY A 38 -11.15 10.10 15.32
CA GLY A 38 -11.87 8.82 15.31
C GLY A 38 -12.37 8.39 13.93
N SER A 39 -12.42 9.30 12.95
CA SER A 39 -12.79 8.96 11.55
C SER A 39 -11.84 7.94 10.94
N ALA A 40 -10.54 8.03 11.22
CA ALA A 40 -9.57 7.10 10.64
C ALA A 40 -9.73 5.69 11.22
N PHE A 41 -10.01 5.59 12.52
CA PHE A 41 -10.29 4.31 13.15
C PHE A 41 -11.58 3.68 12.61
N ALA A 42 -12.64 4.46 12.43
CA ALA A 42 -13.91 3.97 11.87
C ALA A 42 -13.75 3.45 10.43
N ASP A 43 -13.00 4.17 9.59
CA ASP A 43 -12.71 3.73 8.22
C ASP A 43 -11.87 2.45 8.22
N ALA A 44 -10.87 2.35 9.10
CA ALA A 44 -10.05 1.15 9.25
C ALA A 44 -10.89 -0.07 9.66
N VAL A 45 -11.81 0.08 10.61
CA VAL A 45 -12.76 -0.97 11.00
C VAL A 45 -13.65 -1.36 9.82
N SER A 46 -14.21 -0.38 9.11
CA SER A 46 -15.06 -0.62 7.94
C SER A 46 -14.32 -1.40 6.84
N ALA A 47 -13.04 -1.11 6.62
CA ALA A 47 -12.19 -1.86 5.70
C ALA A 47 -11.97 -3.30 6.18
N THR A 48 -11.69 -3.52 7.47
CA THR A 48 -11.55 -4.88 8.02
C THR A 48 -12.84 -5.69 7.91
N GLU A 49 -14.00 -5.08 8.14
CA GLU A 49 -15.30 -5.76 7.99
C GLU A 49 -15.54 -6.24 6.55
N LYS A 50 -15.15 -5.43 5.55
CA LYS A 50 -15.22 -5.84 4.14
C LYS A 50 -14.26 -6.98 3.80
N LEU A 51 -13.05 -6.96 4.37
CA LEU A 51 -12.10 -8.06 4.18
C LEU A 51 -12.61 -9.35 4.83
N ILE A 52 -13.18 -9.26 6.04
CA ILE A 52 -13.76 -10.41 6.74
C ILE A 52 -14.95 -10.98 5.98
N SER A 53 -15.85 -10.14 5.45
CA SER A 53 -17.01 -10.59 4.68
C SER A 53 -16.61 -11.28 3.37
N ALA A 54 -15.47 -10.90 2.80
CA ALA A 54 -14.84 -11.58 1.66
C ALA A 54 -14.03 -12.84 2.05
N GLY A 55 -14.05 -13.26 3.32
CA GLY A 55 -13.30 -14.43 3.80
C GLY A 55 -11.77 -14.23 3.75
N CYS A 56 -11.31 -12.98 3.88
CA CYS A 56 -9.91 -12.61 4.01
C CYS A 56 -9.63 -12.18 5.45
N TYR A 57 -9.05 -13.10 6.21
CA TYR A 57 -8.77 -12.92 7.63
C TYR A 57 -7.39 -12.30 7.87
N GLU A 58 -7.14 -11.92 9.13
CA GLU A 58 -5.87 -11.43 9.64
C GLU A 58 -4.66 -12.32 9.25
N PRO A 59 -3.45 -11.75 9.15
CA PRO A 59 -3.06 -10.39 9.57
C PRO A 59 -3.30 -9.30 8.51
N TYR A 60 -3.58 -8.07 8.96
CA TYR A 60 -3.81 -6.91 8.10
C TYR A 60 -2.66 -5.90 8.20
N ALA A 61 -2.29 -5.34 7.05
CA ALA A 61 -1.41 -4.18 6.94
C ALA A 61 -2.17 -3.00 6.35
N MET A 62 -1.89 -1.80 6.83
CA MET A 62 -2.42 -0.56 6.28
C MET A 62 -1.31 0.31 5.70
N VAL A 63 -1.50 0.85 4.50
CA VAL A 63 -0.60 1.80 3.86
C VAL A 63 -1.37 3.04 3.45
N VAL A 64 -0.92 4.21 3.87
CA VAL A 64 -1.62 5.48 3.62
C VAL A 64 -0.69 6.54 3.04
N SER A 65 -1.27 7.60 2.48
CA SER A 65 -0.49 8.78 2.09
C SER A 65 0.22 9.41 3.30
N PRO A 66 1.35 10.13 3.11
CA PRO A 66 2.01 10.84 4.22
C PRO A 66 1.11 11.87 4.88
N ALA A 67 0.19 12.49 4.13
CA ALA A 67 -0.77 13.46 4.65
C ALA A 67 -1.80 12.79 5.58
N MET A 68 -2.31 11.62 5.20
CA MET A 68 -3.20 10.81 6.03
C MET A 68 -2.47 10.24 7.25
N TYR A 69 -1.23 9.78 7.07
CA TYR A 69 -0.40 9.26 8.17
C TYR A 69 -0.17 10.33 9.25
N ALA A 70 0.10 11.58 8.86
CA ALA A 70 0.23 12.69 9.80
C ALA A 70 -1.04 12.92 10.64
N LYS A 71 -2.23 12.75 10.03
CA LYS A 71 -3.52 12.84 10.73
C LYS A 71 -3.70 11.73 11.78
N LEU A 72 -3.08 10.57 11.62
CA LEU A 72 -3.15 9.49 12.62
C LEU A 72 -2.40 9.80 13.93
N HIS A 73 -1.47 10.76 13.90
CA HIS A 73 -0.68 11.19 15.06
C HIS A 73 -1.41 12.22 15.94
N ARG A 74 -2.74 12.27 15.88
CA ARG A 74 -3.57 13.09 16.77
C ARG A 74 -3.94 12.32 18.03
N MET A 75 -4.17 13.05 19.11
CA MET A 75 -4.68 12.47 20.35
C MET A 75 -6.16 12.13 20.19
N MET A 76 -6.55 10.94 20.65
CA MET A 76 -7.96 10.58 20.77
C MET A 76 -8.62 11.43 21.85
N ALA A 77 -9.83 11.90 21.57
CA ALA A 77 -10.53 12.87 22.41
C ALA A 77 -10.64 12.43 23.88
N HIS A 78 -10.76 11.11 24.16
CA HIS A 78 -11.11 10.59 25.49
C HIS A 78 -10.20 9.44 25.97
N GLY A 79 -8.88 9.55 25.80
CA GLY A 79 -8.00 8.47 26.29
C GLY A 79 -6.50 8.74 26.39
N GLY A 80 -6.01 9.93 26.02
CA GLY A 80 -4.58 10.28 26.11
C GLY A 80 -3.64 9.43 25.23
N ARG A 81 -4.18 8.51 24.44
CA ARG A 81 -3.47 7.70 23.45
C ARG A 81 -3.61 8.32 22.07
N LEU A 82 -2.63 8.07 21.22
CA LEU A 82 -2.69 8.46 19.81
C LEU A 82 -3.66 7.55 19.04
N GLU A 83 -4.35 8.11 18.06
CA GLU A 83 -5.27 7.37 17.18
C GLU A 83 -4.54 6.22 16.46
N ILE A 84 -3.31 6.45 15.99
CA ILE A 84 -2.46 5.43 15.36
C ILE A 84 -2.22 4.19 16.24
N THR A 85 -2.24 4.33 17.57
CA THR A 85 -1.99 3.20 18.47
C THR A 85 -3.12 2.18 18.41
N PHE A 86 -4.37 2.64 18.37
CA PHE A 86 -5.53 1.75 18.19
C PHE A 86 -5.53 1.11 16.81
N ILE A 87 -5.15 1.86 15.77
CA ILE A 87 -5.09 1.31 14.42
C ILE A 87 -3.98 0.27 14.30
N LYS A 88 -2.83 0.44 14.98
CA LYS A 88 -1.77 -0.58 15.03
C LYS A 88 -2.19 -1.86 15.78
N GLU A 89 -3.08 -1.75 16.75
CA GLU A 89 -3.67 -2.92 17.42
C GLU A 89 -4.61 -3.69 16.48
N LEU A 90 -5.34 -2.97 15.61
CA LEU A 90 -6.21 -3.56 14.58
C LEU A 90 -5.43 -4.09 13.37
N MET A 91 -4.36 -3.39 12.96
CA MET A 91 -3.50 -3.70 11.83
C MET A 91 -2.23 -4.38 12.33
N ALA A 92 -2.36 -5.64 12.72
CA ALA A 92 -1.30 -6.40 13.38
C ALA A 92 0.01 -6.48 12.58
N ASP A 93 -0.06 -6.42 11.25
CA ASP A 93 1.12 -6.47 10.37
C ASP A 93 1.72 -5.08 10.09
N GLY A 94 1.11 -4.03 10.64
CA GLY A 94 1.68 -2.69 10.69
C GLY A 94 0.88 -1.62 9.92
N VAL A 95 1.28 -0.38 10.20
CA VAL A 95 0.77 0.82 9.54
C VAL A 95 1.93 1.57 8.94
N TYR A 96 1.90 1.75 7.63
CA TYR A 96 2.97 2.34 6.84
C TYR A 96 2.49 3.56 6.08
N GLN A 97 3.44 4.41 5.67
CA GLN A 97 3.17 5.51 4.76
C GLN A 97 3.95 5.34 3.46
N SER A 98 3.37 5.77 2.34
CA SER A 98 4.03 5.74 1.04
C SER A 98 3.77 7.04 0.29
N PRO A 99 4.81 7.77 -0.16
CA PRO A 99 4.65 9.00 -0.92
C PRO A 99 4.09 8.78 -2.34
N VAL A 100 3.99 7.51 -2.78
CA VAL A 100 3.39 7.13 -4.08
C VAL A 100 1.86 7.29 -4.05
N LEU A 101 1.24 7.22 -2.87
CA LEU A 101 -0.21 7.38 -2.72
C LEU A 101 -0.64 8.84 -2.77
N LYS A 102 -1.78 9.12 -3.41
CA LYS A 102 -2.36 10.47 -3.45
C LYS A 102 -2.75 10.93 -2.03
N PRO A 103 -2.84 12.25 -1.75
CA PRO A 103 -3.01 12.78 -0.39
C PRO A 103 -4.19 12.23 0.44
N ASN A 104 -5.22 11.66 -0.19
CA ASN A 104 -6.38 11.06 0.47
C ASN A 104 -6.62 9.60 0.07
N GLU A 105 -5.55 8.90 -0.26
CA GLU A 105 -5.58 7.51 -0.70
C GLU A 105 -4.88 6.63 0.32
N GLY A 106 -5.43 5.45 0.53
CA GLY A 106 -4.83 4.42 1.36
C GLY A 106 -5.36 3.05 1.01
N ILE A 107 -4.71 2.03 1.56
CA ILE A 107 -4.98 0.63 1.28
C ILE A 107 -4.88 -0.13 2.58
N VAL A 108 -5.85 -1.02 2.82
CA VAL A 108 -5.74 -2.11 3.79
C VAL A 108 -5.64 -3.40 3.00
N VAL A 109 -4.71 -4.27 3.41
CA VAL A 109 -4.50 -5.55 2.75
C VAL A 109 -4.34 -6.66 3.77
N ALA A 110 -4.95 -7.80 3.50
CA ALA A 110 -4.71 -9.03 4.25
C ALA A 110 -3.43 -9.70 3.72
N THR A 111 -2.36 -9.70 4.51
CA THR A 111 -0.99 -10.07 4.08
C THR A 111 -0.71 -11.57 4.08
N GLY A 112 -1.72 -12.40 4.36
CA GLY A 112 -1.60 -13.85 4.28
C GLY A 112 -1.05 -14.33 2.93
N LEU A 113 -0.13 -15.29 2.95
CA LEU A 113 0.56 -15.84 1.76
C LEU A 113 -0.38 -16.36 0.64
N GLY A 114 -1.62 -16.67 1.01
CA GLY A 114 -2.67 -17.09 0.08
C GLY A 114 -3.28 -15.95 -0.74
N ASN A 115 -3.09 -14.69 -0.35
CA ASN A 115 -3.76 -13.54 -0.94
C ASN A 115 -2.90 -12.83 -1.98
N LEU A 116 -1.61 -12.65 -1.67
CA LEU A 116 -0.63 -11.98 -2.51
C LEU A 116 0.78 -12.48 -2.22
N ASP A 117 1.66 -12.35 -3.20
CA ASP A 117 3.10 -12.57 -3.02
C ASP A 117 3.93 -11.66 -3.92
N LEU A 118 5.15 -11.38 -3.45
CA LEU A 118 6.16 -10.63 -4.19
C LEU A 118 7.16 -11.63 -4.76
N VAL A 119 7.16 -11.78 -6.08
CA VAL A 119 8.06 -12.68 -6.80
C VAL A 119 9.34 -11.93 -7.13
N ILE A 120 10.47 -12.41 -6.63
CA ILE A 120 11.79 -11.86 -6.92
C ILE A 120 12.46 -12.77 -7.96
N GLY A 121 12.67 -12.24 -9.17
CA GLY A 121 13.40 -12.93 -10.23
C GLY A 121 14.90 -12.70 -10.15
N GLN A 122 15.31 -11.43 -9.99
CA GLN A 122 16.69 -11.02 -9.80
C GLN A 122 16.72 -9.99 -8.68
N ASP A 123 17.47 -10.28 -7.61
CA ASP A 123 17.70 -9.32 -6.53
C ASP A 123 18.66 -8.21 -6.98
N LEU A 124 18.71 -7.12 -6.22
CA LEU A 124 19.45 -5.91 -6.53
C LEU A 124 20.91 -6.19 -6.89
N ILE A 125 21.29 -5.92 -8.13
CA ILE A 125 22.65 -6.15 -8.64
C ILE A 125 23.12 -4.97 -9.51
N THR A 126 24.44 -4.83 -9.61
CA THR A 126 25.09 -3.88 -10.52
C THR A 126 25.59 -4.58 -11.78
N ALA A 127 25.38 -3.95 -12.94
CA ALA A 127 25.95 -4.36 -14.21
C ALA A 127 26.81 -3.21 -14.77
N TYR A 128 28.02 -3.55 -15.21
CA TYR A 128 28.86 -2.61 -15.93
C TYR A 128 28.41 -2.53 -17.40
N LEU A 129 28.11 -1.32 -17.88
CA LEU A 129 27.55 -1.11 -19.23
C LEU A 129 28.63 -0.92 -20.31
N GLY A 130 29.89 -0.85 -19.92
CA GLY A 130 31.01 -0.57 -20.82
C GLY A 130 31.52 0.87 -20.66
N VAL A 131 32.25 1.35 -21.66
CA VAL A 131 32.81 2.71 -21.68
C VAL A 131 31.90 3.57 -22.54
N ASP A 132 31.51 4.74 -22.03
CA ASP A 132 30.84 5.78 -22.80
C ASP A 132 31.69 7.05 -22.75
N GLY A 133 32.46 7.30 -23.83
CA GLY A 133 33.47 8.35 -23.84
C GLY A 133 34.63 8.08 -22.86
N MET A 134 34.75 8.90 -21.81
CA MET A 134 35.68 8.70 -20.68
C MET A 134 34.96 8.21 -19.41
N ASP A 135 33.66 7.99 -19.47
CA ASP A 135 32.86 7.56 -18.33
C ASP A 135 32.69 6.04 -18.31
N HIS A 136 32.50 5.51 -17.10
CA HIS A 136 32.27 4.10 -16.83
C HIS A 136 30.85 3.91 -16.26
N PRO A 137 29.81 3.88 -17.11
CA PRO A 137 28.45 3.70 -16.66
C PRO A 137 28.19 2.32 -16.02
N PHE A 138 27.46 2.34 -14.91
CA PHE A 138 26.91 1.16 -14.25
C PHE A 138 25.39 1.27 -14.20
N ARG A 139 24.72 0.12 -14.27
CA ARG A 139 23.29 -0.01 -14.04
C ARG A 139 23.07 -0.77 -12.75
N VAL A 140 22.25 -0.22 -11.85
CA VAL A 140 21.65 -0.98 -10.74
C VAL A 140 20.30 -1.47 -11.24
N PHE A 141 20.00 -2.76 -11.09
CA PHE A 141 18.69 -3.28 -11.47
C PHE A 141 18.26 -4.44 -10.57
N GLU A 142 16.95 -4.62 -10.50
CA GLU A 142 16.26 -5.76 -9.88
C GLU A 142 15.14 -6.23 -10.82
N THR A 143 14.59 -7.41 -10.59
CA THR A 143 13.40 -7.90 -11.29
C THR A 143 12.45 -8.44 -10.25
N VAL A 144 11.36 -7.71 -10.02
CA VAL A 144 10.36 -8.00 -9.00
C VAL A 144 8.96 -7.89 -9.62
N LEU A 145 8.05 -8.78 -9.24
CA LEU A 145 6.66 -8.76 -9.67
C LEU A 145 5.73 -8.98 -8.47
N LEU A 146 4.78 -8.08 -8.26
CA LEU A 146 3.66 -8.31 -7.35
C LEU A 146 2.63 -9.21 -8.04
N ARG A 147 2.32 -10.35 -7.42
CA ARG A 147 1.24 -11.24 -7.87
C ARG A 147 0.09 -11.21 -6.86
N ILE A 148 -1.08 -10.81 -7.33
CA ILE A 148 -2.33 -10.79 -6.56
C ILE A 148 -3.09 -12.08 -6.87
N LYS A 149 -3.30 -12.93 -5.86
CA LYS A 149 -4.05 -14.19 -5.99
C LYS A 149 -5.54 -13.99 -5.68
N ARG A 150 -5.83 -13.17 -4.67
CA ARG A 150 -7.19 -12.83 -4.22
C ARG A 150 -7.35 -11.31 -4.18
N PRO A 151 -7.91 -10.67 -5.22
CA PRO A 151 -8.15 -9.23 -5.24
C PRO A 151 -9.02 -8.74 -4.08
N GLU A 152 -9.96 -9.58 -3.64
CA GLU A 152 -10.85 -9.32 -2.51
C GLU A 152 -10.11 -9.10 -1.18
N ALA A 153 -8.84 -9.52 -1.08
CA ALA A 153 -7.99 -9.30 0.09
C ALA A 153 -7.47 -7.86 0.20
N ILE A 154 -7.82 -7.00 -0.75
CA ILE A 154 -7.39 -5.60 -0.83
C ILE A 154 -8.62 -4.72 -0.65
N CYS A 155 -8.50 -3.70 0.20
CA CYS A 155 -9.50 -2.68 0.41
C CYS A 155 -8.86 -1.29 0.24
N THR A 156 -9.36 -0.46 -0.68
CA THR A 156 -8.85 0.90 -0.88
C THR A 156 -9.74 1.94 -0.22
N PHE A 157 -9.12 2.98 0.35
CA PHE A 157 -9.79 4.20 0.78
C PHE A 157 -9.75 5.21 -0.36
N SER A 158 -10.90 5.70 -0.78
CA SER A 158 -10.99 6.84 -1.70
C SER A 158 -11.96 7.87 -1.16
N VAL A 159 -11.54 9.13 -1.18
CA VAL A 159 -12.47 10.24 -0.99
C VAL A 159 -13.26 10.41 -2.29
N SER A 160 -14.58 10.27 -2.20
CA SER A 160 -15.54 10.63 -3.25
C SER A 160 -15.71 12.15 -3.34
#